data_AF-K0B9D4-F1
#
_entry.id   AF-K0B9D4-F1
#
_cell.length_a   1.000
_cell.length_b   1.000
_cell.length_c   1.000
_cell.angle_alpha   90.00
_cell.angle_beta   90.00
_cell.angle_gamma   90.00
#
_symmetry.space_group_name_H-M   'P 1'
#
loop_
_entity.id
_entity.type
_entity.pdbx_description
1 polymer ?
#
loop_
_entity_poly.entity_id
_entity_poly.type
_entity_poly.pdbx_seq_one_letter_code
_entity_poly.pdbx_strand_id
1 'polypeptide(L)' 'MKTQKLFDTCKLIGRWKHANSSSPSSYESLEDGATIEFSMIQANFTESFRFKKFSRITIKDSMIEFYEEDLFR' A
#
# COMPACT_ATOMS: atom_id res chain seq x y z
N MET A 1 13.18 -2.81 6.70
CA MET A 1 13.64 -1.69 5.81
C MET A 1 12.41 -1.06 5.17
N LYS A 2 12.39 0.27 4.97
CA LYS A 2 11.26 0.95 4.32
C LYS A 2 11.45 0.92 2.80
N THR A 3 10.43 0.45 2.10
CA THR A 3 10.41 0.29 0.64
C THR A 3 9.49 1.32 0.03
N GLN A 4 9.85 1.79 -1.17
CA GLN A 4 9.07 2.75 -1.96
C GLN A 4 8.80 2.16 -3.36
N LYS A 5 7.58 2.33 -3.87
CA LYS A 5 7.17 1.88 -5.20
C LYS A 5 6.40 2.98 -5.92
N LEU A 6 6.68 3.15 -7.22
CA LEU A 6 5.97 4.08 -8.09
C LEU A 6 4.78 3.38 -8.75
N PHE A 7 3.70 4.12 -8.95
CA PHE A 7 2.50 3.63 -9.60
C PHE A 7 1.77 4.74 -10.37
N ASP A 8 1.01 4.33 -11.39
CA ASP A 8 0.05 5.23 -12.05
C ASP A 8 -1.32 5.17 -11.37
N THR A 9 -1.74 3.97 -10.98
CA THR A 9 -2.96 3.76 -10.18
C THR A 9 -2.68 2.85 -9.00
N CYS A 10 -3.30 3.14 -7.86
CA CYS A 10 -3.20 2.33 -6.64
C CYS A 10 -4.61 2.04 -6.09
N LYS A 11 -4.85 0.80 -5.70
CA LYS A 11 -6.12 0.32 -5.16
C LYS A 11 -5.87 -0.41 -3.85
N LEU A 12 -6.60 0.01 -2.80
CA LEU A 12 -6.63 -0.65 -1.52
C LEU A 12 -7.74 -1.72 -1.52
N ILE A 13 -7.37 -2.97 -1.21
CA ILE A 13 -8.27 -4.12 -1.16
C ILE A 13 -8.27 -4.70 0.26
N GLY A 14 -9.46 -5.09 0.74
CA GLY A 14 -9.66 -5.54 2.11
C GLY A 14 -9.93 -4.37 3.07
N ARG A 15 -9.78 -4.63 4.37
CA ARG A 15 -10.12 -3.64 5.41
C ARG A 15 -8.94 -2.72 5.74
N TRP A 16 -9.06 -1.46 5.37
CA TRP A 16 -8.11 -0.40 5.67
C TRP A 16 -8.77 0.69 6.53
N LYS A 17 -8.01 1.24 7.47
CA LYS A 17 -8.37 2.43 8.22
C LYS A 17 -7.50 3.58 7.75
N HIS A 18 -8.12 4.71 7.42
CA HIS A 18 -7.39 5.95 7.21
C HIS A 18 -6.84 6.43 8.55
N ALA A 19 -5.51 6.44 8.69
CA ALA A 19 -4.82 6.67 9.95
C ALA A 19 -4.73 8.17 10.29
N ASN A 20 -4.57 9.03 9.29
CA ASN A 20 -4.48 10.49 9.46
C ASN A 20 -5.28 11.20 8.36
N SER A 21 -5.97 12.29 8.71
CA SER A 21 -6.66 13.16 7.74
C SER A 21 -5.73 14.14 7.01
N SER A 22 -4.46 14.21 7.42
CA SER A 22 -3.44 15.09 6.83
C SER A 22 -2.75 14.42 5.65
N SER A 23 -2.33 15.25 4.67
CA SER A 23 -1.45 14.79 3.60
C SER A 23 -0.03 14.57 4.15
N PRO A 24 0.62 13.43 3.82
CA PRO A 24 0.16 12.38 2.92
C PRO A 24 -0.77 11.35 3.59
N SER A 25 -1.76 10.89 2.83
CA SER A 25 -2.75 9.90 3.27
C SER A 25 -2.07 8.62 3.73
N SER A 26 -2.29 8.29 5.01
CA SER A 26 -1.73 7.10 5.63
C SER A 26 -2.84 6.13 5.95
N TYR A 27 -2.59 4.83 5.73
CA TYR A 27 -3.56 3.78 5.98
C TYR A 27 -2.96 2.68 6.84
N GLU A 28 -3.80 2.06 7.66
CA GLU A 28 -3.44 0.93 8.52
C GLU A 28 -4.36 -0.24 8.19
N SER A 29 -3.79 -1.43 7.96
CA SER A 29 -4.55 -2.64 7.70
C SER A 29 -5.28 -3.09 8.98
N LEU A 30 -6.56 -3.43 8.87
CA LEU A 30 -7.38 -3.89 10.00
C LEU A 30 -7.43 -5.41 10.12
N GLU A 31 -6.92 -6.13 9.12
CA GLU A 31 -6.91 -7.59 9.05
C GLU A 31 -5.66 -8.09 8.33
N ASP A 32 -5.29 -9.34 8.59
CA ASP A 32 -4.26 -10.02 7.81
C ASP A 32 -4.76 -10.26 6.39
N GLY A 33 -3.91 -9.95 5.43
CA GLY A 33 -4.20 -10.17 4.03
C GLY A 33 -4.83 -8.99 3.31
N ALA A 34 -4.97 -7.84 3.98
CA ALA A 34 -5.23 -6.58 3.31
C ALA A 34 -4.17 -6.37 2.22
N THR A 35 -4.62 -6.01 1.02
CA THR A 35 -3.78 -6.03 -0.18
C THR A 35 -3.77 -4.66 -0.84
N ILE A 36 -2.66 -4.34 -1.47
CA ILE A 36 -2.53 -3.18 -2.34
C ILE A 36 -2.20 -3.68 -3.72
N GLU A 37 -3.03 -3.31 -4.68
CA GLU A 37 -2.75 -3.51 -6.09
C GLU A 37 -2.33 -2.18 -6.68
N PHE A 38 -1.22 -2.17 -7.39
CA PHE A 38 -0.85 -1.02 -8.19
C PHE A 38 -0.56 -1.41 -9.62
N SER A 39 -0.90 -0.51 -10.53
CA SER A 39 -0.69 -0.69 -11.96
C SER A 39 0.20 0.41 -12.50
N MET A 40 1.11 0.02 -13.38
CA MET A 40 1.90 0.92 -14.20
C MET A 40 1.33 0.92 -15.62
N ILE A 41 0.67 2.00 -16.02
CA ILE A 41 -0.04 2.23 -17.29
C ILE A 41 0.89 2.00 -18.49
N GLN A 42 2.18 2.34 -18.37
CA GLN A 42 3.13 2.16 -19.47
C GLN A 42 3.63 0.71 -19.63
N ALA A 43 3.47 -0.13 -18.59
CA ALA A 43 4.10 -1.45 -18.56
C ALA A 43 3.11 -2.62 -18.66
N ASN A 44 1.79 -2.38 -18.71
CA ASN A 44 0.76 -3.43 -18.53
C ASN A 44 1.08 -4.34 -17.34
N PHE A 45 1.66 -3.75 -16.30
CA PHE A 45 2.19 -4.47 -15.15
C PHE A 45 1.38 -4.09 -13.92
N THR A 46 0.84 -5.09 -13.26
CA THR A 46 0.18 -4.96 -11.98
C THR A 46 0.99 -5.73 -10.94
N GLU A 47 1.36 -5.06 -9.86
CA GLU A 47 2.00 -5.68 -8.69
C GLU A 47 1.00 -5.67 -7.54
N SER A 48 0.97 -6.76 -6.76
CA SER A 48 0.11 -6.88 -5.59
C SER A 48 0.95 -7.16 -4.35
N PHE A 49 0.71 -6.40 -3.29
CA PHE A 49 1.38 -6.57 -1.99
C PHE A 49 0.36 -6.91 -0.92
N ARG A 50 0.58 -8.02 -0.22
CA ARG A 50 -0.29 -8.52 0.85
C ARG A 50 0.34 -8.23 2.21
N PHE A 51 -0.40 -7.57 3.08
CA PHE A 51 0.08 -7.04 4.36
C PHE A 51 -0.51 -7.77 5.55
N LYS A 52 0.29 -7.88 6.63
CA LYS A 52 -0.15 -8.30 7.96
C LYS A 52 -1.15 -7.29 8.54
N LYS A 53 -1.85 -7.68 9.59
CA LYS A 53 -2.70 -6.78 10.37
C LYS A 53 -1.86 -5.69 11.05
N PHE A 54 -2.38 -4.47 11.11
CA PHE A 54 -1.75 -3.28 11.68
C PHE A 54 -0.52 -2.75 10.91
N SER A 55 -0.25 -3.29 9.71
CA SER A 55 0.74 -2.76 8.81
C SER A 55 0.35 -1.37 8.33
N ARG A 56 1.34 -0.48 8.24
CA ARG A 56 1.13 0.91 7.85
C ARG A 56 1.72 1.20 6.49
N ILE A 57 0.91 1.89 5.69
CA ILE A 57 1.33 2.42 4.40
C ILE A 57 1.13 3.93 4.37
N THR A 58 1.92 4.59 3.55
CA THR A 58 1.72 5.99 3.20
C THR A 58 1.65 6.11 1.69
N ILE A 59 0.59 6.76 1.20
CA ILE A 59 0.39 7.04 -0.22
C ILE A 59 0.63 8.54 -0.43
N LYS A 60 1.60 8.87 -1.28
CA LYS A 60 1.96 10.24 -1.65
C LYS A 60 2.00 10.33 -3.17
N ASP A 61 1.07 11.07 -3.77
CA ASP A 61 0.98 11.23 -5.21
C ASP A 61 1.02 9.86 -5.94
N SER A 62 2.07 9.60 -6.72
CA SER A 62 2.34 8.36 -7.46
C SER A 62 3.30 7.40 -6.74
N MET A 63 3.49 7.56 -5.43
CA MET A 63 4.43 6.78 -4.63
C MET A 63 3.74 6.18 -3.40
N ILE A 64 4.01 4.90 -3.17
CA ILE A 64 3.63 4.23 -1.93
C ILE A 64 4.87 3.88 -1.13
N GLU A 65 4.82 4.09 0.19
CA GLU A 65 5.86 3.70 1.12
C GLU A 65 5.31 2.73 2.17
N PHE A 66 6.05 1.65 2.44
CA PHE A 66 5.69 0.65 3.44
C PHE A 66 6.93 -0.08 3.99
N TYR A 67 6.79 -0.82 5.09
CA TYR A 67 7.87 -1.66 5.61
C TYR A 67 7.82 -3.05 4.99
N GLU A 68 8.95 -3.56 4.50
CA GLU A 68 8.98 -4.87 3.84
C GLU A 68 8.65 -6.03 4.80
N GLU A 69 9.02 -5.90 6.07
CA GLU A 69 8.71 -6.89 7.12
C GLU A 69 7.22 -7.04 7.42
N ASP A 70 6.40 -6.06 7.01
CA ASP A 70 4.95 -6.08 7.14
C ASP A 70 4.27 -6.94 6.06
N LEU A 71 5.00 -7.32 5.02
CA LEU A 71 4.49 -8.17 3.96
C LEU A 71 4.42 -9.64 4.41
N PHE A 72 3.47 -10.35 3.82
CA PHE A 72 3.54 -11.81 3.77
C PHE A 72 4.59 -12.23 2.72
N ARG A 73 5.49 -13.15 3.10
CA ARG A 73 6.45 -13.79 2.20
C ARG A 73 5.83 -14.98 1.49
#